data_AF-A0A417QBA4-F1
#
_entry.id   AF-A0A417QBA4-F1
#
_cell.length_a   1.000
_cell.length_b   1.000
_cell.length_c   1.000
_cell.angle_alpha   90.00
_cell.angle_beta   90.00
_cell.angle_gamma   90.00
#
_symmetry.space_group_name_H-M   'P 1'
#
loop_
_entity.id
_entity.type
_entity.pdbx_description
1 polymer ?
#
loop_
_entity_poly.entity_id
_entity_poly.type
_entity_poly.pdbx_seq_one_letter_code
_entity_poly.pdbx_strand_id
1 'polypeptide(L)'
;MGDHQEQQVHSLFSELTDYEKEGIHILLNGLPASPMQVVQAHIMREDSVYMRDYVLNEKGDIKELCFNNVDQRISEHEYPSN
;
A
#
# COMPACT_ATOMS: atom_id res chain seq x y z
N MET A 1 -9.49 -19.25 -14.19
CA MET A 1 -9.43 -18.51 -12.91
C MET A 1 -8.07 -17.84 -12.80
N GLY A 2 -7.73 -16.94 -13.74
CA GLY A 2 -6.48 -16.17 -13.71
C GLY A 2 -6.69 -14.68 -14.04
N ASP A 3 -7.84 -14.33 -14.61
CA ASP A 3 -8.10 -13.00 -15.18
C ASP A 3 -8.44 -11.94 -14.13
N HIS A 4 -8.86 -12.32 -12.92
CA HIS A 4 -9.23 -11.37 -11.87
C HIS A 4 -8.03 -10.73 -11.17
N GLN A 5 -6.92 -11.45 -11.01
CA GLN A 5 -5.70 -10.91 -10.42
C GLN A 5 -5.03 -9.90 -11.38
N GLU A 6 -4.95 -10.20 -12.68
CA GLU A 6 -4.38 -9.27 -13.67
C GLU A 6 -5.17 -7.95 -13.74
N GLN A 7 -6.50 -8.01 -13.67
CA GLN A 7 -7.33 -6.80 -13.66
C GLN A 7 -7.09 -5.96 -12.40
N GLN A 8 -7.01 -6.58 -11.22
CA GLN A 8 -6.71 -5.87 -9.98
C GLN A 8 -5.31 -5.25 -9.98
N VAL A 9 -4.33 -5.97 -10.52
CA VAL A 9 -2.95 -5.51 -10.70
C VAL A 9 -2.89 -4.29 -11.61
N HIS A 10 -3.57 -4.36 -12.76
CA HIS A 10 -3.55 -3.28 -13.73
C HIS A 10 -4.28 -2.03 -13.22
N SER A 11 -5.39 -2.21 -12.51
CA SER A 11 -6.11 -1.12 -11.84
C SER A 11 -5.25 -0.47 -10.75
N LEU A 12 -4.63 -1.27 -9.87
CA LEU A 12 -3.78 -0.75 -8.79
C LEU A 12 -2.56 -0.02 -9.34
N PHE A 13 -1.92 -0.56 -10.38
CA PHE A 13 -0.77 0.07 -11.03
C PHE A 13 -1.15 1.42 -11.65
N SER A 14 -2.27 1.49 -12.38
CA SER A 14 -2.73 2.74 -12.99
C SER A 14 -2.99 3.80 -11.92
N GLU A 15 -3.68 3.42 -10.84
CA GLU A 15 -4.00 4.32 -9.75
C GLU A 15 -2.73 4.88 -9.07
N LEU A 16 -1.78 4.02 -8.73
CA LEU A 16 -0.50 4.44 -8.14
C LEU A 16 0.34 5.29 -9.09
N THR A 17 0.29 5.00 -10.39
CA THR A 17 0.98 5.80 -11.41
C THR A 17 0.39 7.20 -11.50
N ASP A 18 -0.93 7.34 -11.36
CA ASP A 18 -1.57 8.65 -11.36
C ASP A 18 -1.17 9.46 -10.12
N TYR A 19 -1.09 8.82 -8.94
CA TYR A 19 -0.55 9.46 -7.75
C TYR A 19 0.91 9.91 -7.92
N GLU A 20 1.77 9.07 -8.49
CA GLU A 20 3.16 9.45 -8.74
C GLU A 20 3.26 10.64 -9.71
N LYS A 21 2.40 10.71 -10.73
CA LYS A 21 2.32 11.85 -11.67
C LYS A 21 1.82 13.13 -11.01
N GLU A 22 0.93 13.03 -10.02
CA GLU A 22 0.49 14.17 -9.21
C GLU A 22 1.58 14.63 -8.22
N GLY A 23 2.70 13.91 -8.12
CA GLY A 23 3.80 14.22 -7.21
C GLY A 23 3.58 13.67 -5.80
N ILE A 24 2.69 12.68 -5.65
CA ILE A 24 2.39 12.03 -4.37
C ILE A 24 3.42 10.93 -4.14
N HIS A 25 4.08 10.97 -2.99
CA HIS A 25 5.11 9.99 -2.65
C HIS A 25 4.49 8.67 -2.22
N ILE A 26 4.96 7.56 -2.77
CA ILE A 26 4.51 6.22 -2.39
C ILE A 26 5.58 5.55 -1.54
N LEU A 27 5.16 5.07 -0.38
CA LEU A 27 6.00 4.37 0.58
C LEU A 27 5.45 2.95 0.80
N LEU A 28 6.34 1.97 0.82
CA LEU A 28 6.04 0.59 1.18
C LEU A 28 6.85 0.24 2.43
N ASN A 29 6.15 -0.05 3.54
CA ASN A 29 6.74 -0.31 4.85
C ASN A 29 7.72 0.80 5.30
N GLY A 30 7.38 2.07 5.02
CA GLY A 30 8.19 3.23 5.36
C GLY A 30 9.39 3.49 4.42
N LEU A 31 9.55 2.70 3.35
CA LEU A 31 10.58 2.91 2.33
C LEU A 31 9.97 3.48 1.06
N PRO A 32 10.60 4.46 0.38
CA PRO A 32 10.10 4.95 -0.90
C PRO A 32 10.09 3.81 -1.91
N ALA A 33 8.96 3.64 -2.58
CA ALA A 33 8.74 2.54 -3.51
C ALA A 33 8.02 3.05 -4.77
N SER A 34 8.32 2.43 -5.91
CA SER A 34 7.61 2.71 -7.15
C SER A 34 6.24 2.01 -7.16
N PRO A 35 5.27 2.51 -7.94
CA PRO A 35 3.99 1.85 -8.21
C PRO A 35 4.16 0.36 -8.52
N MET A 36 5.16 0.03 -9.33
CA MET A 36 5.45 -1.35 -9.72
C MET A 36 5.93 -2.22 -8.55
N GLN A 37 6.74 -1.67 -7.63
CA GLN A 37 7.19 -2.40 -6.44
C GLN A 37 6.04 -2.70 -5.48
N VAL A 38 5.11 -1.75 -5.28
CA VAL A 38 3.93 -1.96 -4.43
C VAL A 38 3.02 -3.02 -5.02
N VAL A 39 2.75 -2.93 -6.32
CA VAL A 39 1.93 -3.91 -7.05
C VAL A 39 2.57 -5.30 -7.00
N GLN A 40 3.88 -5.40 -7.23
CA GLN A 40 4.60 -6.67 -7.14
C GLN A 40 4.54 -7.25 -5.73
N ALA A 41 4.67 -6.43 -4.68
CA ALA A 41 4.53 -6.88 -3.31
C ALA A 41 3.11 -7.40 -3.00
N HIS A 42 2.08 -6.80 -3.62
CA HIS A 42 0.69 -7.24 -3.51
C HIS A 42 0.44 -8.58 -4.22
N ILE A 43 1.03 -8.80 -5.39
CA ILE A 43 0.91 -10.07 -6.15
C ILE A 43 1.69 -11.20 -5.46
N MET A 44 2.93 -10.92 -5.03
CA MET A 44 3.83 -11.94 -4.48
C MET A 44 3.42 -12.41 -3.09
N ARG A 45 2.56 -11.67 -2.39
CA ARG A 45 2.12 -11.97 -1.04
C ARG A 45 0.61 -12.09 -1.00
N GLU A 46 0.12 -13.17 -1.61
CA GLU A 46 -1.32 -13.51 -1.70
C GLU A 46 -2.05 -13.48 -0.33
N ASP A 47 -1.35 -13.69 0.77
CA ASP A 47 -1.92 -13.70 2.13
C ASP A 47 -1.68 -12.41 2.94
N SER A 48 -0.97 -11.43 2.39
CA SER A 48 -0.55 -10.27 3.19
C SER A 48 -1.46 -9.07 2.97
N VAL A 49 -2.20 -8.70 4.01
CA VAL A 49 -3.04 -7.51 4.00
C VAL A 49 -2.15 -6.28 4.17
N TYR A 50 -2.11 -5.43 3.15
CA TYR A 50 -1.50 -4.10 3.23
C TYR A 50 -2.58 -3.06 3.54
N MET A 51 -2.42 -2.34 4.65
CA MET A 51 -3.20 -1.14 4.91
C MET A 51 -2.56 0.03 4.18
N ARG A 52 -3.40 0.83 3.54
CA ARG A 52 -3.01 2.04 2.85
C ARG A 52 -3.38 3.25 3.69
N ASP A 53 -2.38 3.95 4.19
CA ASP A 53 -2.53 5.19 4.93
C ASP A 53 -2.35 6.38 3.98
N TYR A 54 -3.26 7.34 4.06
CA TYR A 54 -3.21 8.59 3.30
C TYR A 54 -2.64 9.69 4.18
N VAL A 55 -1.48 10.21 3.80
CA VAL A 55 -0.84 11.34 4.48
C VAL A 55 -1.25 12.61 3.76
N LEU A 56 -1.89 13.53 4.47
CA LEU A 56 -2.29 14.82 3.93
C LEU A 56 -1.21 15.89 4.17
N ASN A 57 -1.10 16.85 3.27
CA ASN A 57 -0.32 18.06 3.47
C ASN A 57 -1.08 19.06 4.37
N GLU A 58 -0.45 20.21 4.66
CA GLU A 58 -1.04 21.29 5.46
C GLU A 58 -2.29 21.94 4.81
N LYS A 59 -2.51 21.71 3.52
CA LYS A 59 -3.69 22.19 2.77
C LYS A 59 -4.84 21.17 2.76
N GLY A 60 -4.60 19.94 3.22
CA GLY A 60 -5.55 18.84 3.19
C GLY A 60 -5.51 18.00 1.90
N ASP A 61 -4.56 18.23 0.99
CA ASP A 61 -4.36 17.37 -0.17
C ASP A 61 -3.51 16.16 0.17
N ILE A 62 -3.71 15.05 -0.53
CA ILE A 62 -2.87 13.86 -0.37
C ILE A 62 -1.45 14.24 -0.78
N LYS A 63 -0.52 14.01 0.14
CA LYS A 63 0.92 14.23 -0.04
C LYS A 63 1.65 12.92 -0.26
N GLU A 64 1.29 11.90 0.53
CA GLU A 64 2.01 10.62 0.57
C GLU A 64 1.04 9.46 0.82
N LEU A 65 1.39 8.31 0.28
CA LEU A 65 0.66 7.05 0.38
C LEU A 65 1.56 6.02 1.05
N CYS A 66 1.19 5.56 2.23
CA CYS A 66 1.96 4.59 2.99
C CYS A 66 1.28 3.22 2.97
N PHE A 67 1.90 2.24 2.35
CA PHE A 67 1.48 0.85 2.34
C PHE A 67 2.19 0.11 3.47
N ASN A 68 1.47 -0.16 4.55
CA ASN A 68 1.98 -0.85 5.73
C ASN A 68 1.41 -2.27 5.79
N ASN A 69 2.28 -3.26 5.93
CA ASN A 69 1.86 -4.64 6.11
C ASN A 69 1.20 -4.83 7.50
N VAL A 70 -0.04 -5.33 7.51
CA VAL A 70 -0.82 -5.52 8.75
C VAL A 70 -0.51 -6.85 9.43
N ASP A 71 -0.07 -7.84 8.67
CA ASP A 71 0.31 -9.16 9.20
C ASP A 71 1.38 -9.05 10.30
N GLN A 72 2.32 -8.11 10.13
CA GLN A 72 3.36 -7.81 11.10
C GLN A 72 2.88 -7.07 12.37
N ARG A 73 1.68 -6.47 12.36
CA ARG A 73 1.13 -5.68 13.49
C ARG A 73 0.25 -6.51 14.44
N ILE A 74 -0.24 -7.67 14.01
CA ILE A 74 -1.07 -8.55 14.86
C ILE A 74 -0.20 -9.32 15.89
N SER A 75 1.13 -9.28 15.78
CA SER A 75 2.02 -9.98 16.72
C SER A 75 2.37 -9.20 18.00
N GLU A 76 2.02 -7.91 18.12
CA GLU A 76 2.42 -7.07 19.28
C GLU A 76 1.28 -6.60 20.19
N HIS A 77 0.03 -6.99 19.92
CA HIS A 77 -1.04 -6.85 20.91
C HIS A 77 -1.28 -8.20 21.58
N GLU A 78 -0.27 -8.69 22.31
CA GLU A 78 -0.57 -9.36 23.57
C GLU A 78 -1.45 -8.38 24.36
N TYR A 79 -2.76 -8.63 24.38
CA TYR A 79 -3.61 -8.06 25.41
C TYR A 79 -3.16 -8.72 26.72
N PRO A 80 -2.47 -8.04 27.66
CA PRO A 80 -2.42 -8.54 29.00
C PRO A 80 -3.87 -8.52 29.51
N SER A 81 -4.49 -9.69 29.53
CA SER A 81 -5.72 -9.88 30.28
C SER A 81 -5.37 -9.61 31.75
N ASN A 82 -5.79 -8.45 32.23
CA ASN A 82 -5.69 -8.05 33.62
C ASN A 82 -6.86 -8.64 34.43
#